data_AF-A0A1Z7ZH79-F1
#
_entry.id   AF-A0A1Z7ZH79-F1
#
_cell.length_a   1.000
_cell.length_b   1.000
_cell.length_c   1.000
_cell.angle_alpha   90.00
_cell.angle_beta   90.00
_cell.angle_gamma   90.00
#
_symmetry.space_group_name_H-M   'P 1'
#
loop_
_entity.id
_entity.type
_entity.pdbx_description
1 polymer ?
#
loop_
_entity_poly.entity_id
_entity_poly.type
_entity_poly.pdbx_seq_one_letter_code
_entity_poly.pdbx_strand_id
1 'polypeptide(L)'
;MLKNSNIENGRQQIEGRKVQFDFNDTPLYWLKDDPFSSHILNGFHLLLPAGERFFCRVFAQALPLITDDELREDVEGFIRQEAIHSRQHTNAQVYLDRNGYKYDDVISRVDWLSEQVLGDAPFGIRYLKNRYTKDFWLTARVGLVAAIEHFTGVGGQWAMDNESWEKNGDATIVDLYKWHLAEEVEHRTVAFDLFEHLCTTKLGFYVSRQALMAIASPLFFYFILDAFRVLAKQGDDKSMQKLGAKHILHLLAELERVGKRTQNVPTFSFLVRASIRWVNPFFHPLHEGDTQQALDYLARSPAAIAAASA
;
A
#
# COMPACT_ATOMS: atom_id res chain seq x y z
N MET A 1 -30.30 19.15 1.06
CA MET A 1 -29.58 19.59 2.27
C MET A 1 -29.52 18.42 3.24
N LEU A 2 -28.51 17.57 3.09
CA LEU A 2 -28.18 16.57 4.09
C LEU A 2 -27.17 17.23 5.03
N LYS A 3 -27.54 17.34 6.31
CA LYS A 3 -26.66 17.83 7.37
C LYS A 3 -25.60 16.75 7.60
N ASN A 4 -24.35 17.04 7.26
CA ASN A 4 -23.19 16.30 7.78
C ASN A 4 -23.07 16.61 9.28
N SER A 5 -23.74 15.83 10.10
CA SER A 5 -23.41 15.68 11.52
C SER A 5 -22.30 14.64 11.60
N ASN A 6 -21.05 15.07 11.83
CA ASN A 6 -19.97 14.34 12.52
C ASN A 6 -18.66 15.16 12.45
N ILE A 7 -18.70 16.43 12.86
CA ILE A 7 -17.48 17.19 13.13
C ILE A 7 -17.61 17.77 14.53
N GLU A 8 -17.42 16.94 15.55
CA GLU A 8 -17.28 17.43 16.94
C GLU A 8 -15.84 17.38 17.46
N ASN A 9 -14.84 16.92 16.69
CA ASN A 9 -13.43 17.01 17.10
C ASN A 9 -12.40 17.16 15.96
N GLY A 10 -12.83 17.47 14.72
CA GLY A 10 -11.91 17.58 13.58
C GLY A 10 -11.27 16.25 13.13
N ARG A 11 -11.67 15.14 13.76
CA ARG A 11 -11.32 13.77 13.39
C ARG A 11 -12.45 13.17 12.57
N GLN A 12 -12.09 12.59 11.45
CA GLN A 12 -13.04 11.98 10.52
C GLN A 12 -13.02 10.47 10.70
N GLN A 13 -14.20 9.86 10.75
CA GLN A 13 -14.34 8.41 10.82
C GLN A 13 -13.87 7.74 9.52
N ILE A 14 -13.06 6.69 9.66
CA ILE A 14 -12.58 5.86 8.54
C ILE A 14 -13.70 4.89 8.13
N GLU A 15 -14.23 5.09 6.92
CA GLU A 15 -15.35 4.33 6.38
C GLU A 15 -14.92 3.40 5.24
N GLY A 16 -15.33 2.13 5.31
CA GLY A 16 -15.15 1.20 4.20
C GLY A 16 -16.16 1.47 3.08
N ARG A 17 -15.70 2.01 1.95
CA ARG A 17 -16.58 2.40 0.84
C ARG A 17 -16.82 1.25 -0.12
N LYS A 18 -18.08 1.07 -0.53
CA LYS A 18 -18.41 0.12 -1.60
C LYS A 18 -17.97 0.73 -2.93
N VAL A 19 -17.22 -0.03 -3.72
CA VAL A 19 -16.75 0.35 -5.04
C VAL A 19 -16.90 -0.82 -6.01
N GLN A 20 -17.11 -0.50 -7.29
CA GLN A 20 -17.17 -1.46 -8.37
C GLN A 20 -16.37 -0.94 -9.57
N PHE A 21 -15.48 -1.79 -10.09
CA PHE A 21 -14.65 -1.50 -11.25
C PHE A 21 -14.97 -2.48 -12.39
N ASP A 22 -14.96 -2.00 -13.64
CA ASP A 22 -15.08 -2.82 -14.84
C ASP A 22 -13.77 -2.79 -15.64
N PHE A 23 -13.08 -3.93 -15.68
CA PHE A 23 -11.79 -4.12 -16.35
C PHE A 23 -11.90 -4.73 -17.76
N ASN A 24 -13.12 -4.87 -18.30
CA ASN A 24 -13.36 -5.56 -19.57
C ASN A 24 -12.60 -4.93 -20.75
N ASP A 25 -12.43 -3.61 -20.77
CA ASP A 25 -11.74 -2.90 -21.86
C ASP A 25 -10.36 -2.36 -21.47
N THR A 26 -9.89 -2.62 -20.25
CA THR A 26 -8.60 -2.12 -19.77
C THR A 26 -7.41 -2.76 -20.53
N PRO A 27 -6.51 -1.96 -21.13
CA PRO A 27 -5.30 -2.48 -21.76
C PRO A 27 -4.23 -2.85 -20.72
N LEU A 28 -3.34 -3.78 -21.07
CA LEU A 28 -2.21 -4.17 -20.22
C LEU A 28 -1.29 -2.98 -19.89
N TYR A 29 -0.98 -2.18 -20.91
CA TYR A 29 -0.28 -0.90 -20.79
C TYR A 29 -1.31 0.20 -20.66
N TRP A 30 -1.77 0.41 -19.43
CA TRP A 30 -2.81 1.37 -19.13
C TRP A 30 -2.30 2.80 -19.04
N LEU A 31 -0.98 3.04 -19.03
CA LEU A 31 -0.38 4.36 -19.22
C LEU A 31 0.17 4.48 -20.64
N LYS A 32 -0.33 5.48 -21.38
CA LYS A 32 0.08 5.75 -22.76
C LYS A 32 1.59 5.95 -22.88
N ASP A 33 2.20 5.23 -23.83
CA ASP A 33 3.62 5.29 -24.17
C ASP A 33 4.58 5.09 -22.97
N ASP A 34 4.10 4.47 -21.88
CA ASP A 34 4.86 4.23 -20.65
C ASP A 34 4.66 2.80 -20.12
N PRO A 35 5.21 1.78 -20.82
CA PRO A 35 5.12 0.40 -20.39
C PRO A 35 5.89 0.12 -19.09
N PHE A 36 6.91 0.94 -18.76
CA PHE A 36 7.65 0.79 -17.51
C PHE A 36 6.77 1.10 -16.31
N SER A 37 6.15 2.28 -16.29
CA SER A 37 5.27 2.69 -15.20
C SER A 37 4.04 1.79 -15.11
N SER A 38 3.48 1.39 -16.25
CA SER A 38 2.38 0.42 -16.30
C SER A 38 2.76 -0.89 -15.60
N HIS A 39 3.94 -1.48 -15.89
CA HIS A 39 4.36 -2.74 -15.26
C HIS A 39 4.76 -2.58 -13.78
N ILE A 40 5.34 -1.43 -13.39
CA ILE A 40 5.61 -1.15 -11.97
C ILE A 40 4.28 -1.15 -11.20
N LEU A 41 3.29 -0.42 -11.71
CA LEU A 41 1.99 -0.31 -11.06
C LEU A 41 1.24 -1.64 -11.11
N ASN A 42 1.17 -2.30 -12.27
CA ASN A 42 0.59 -3.65 -12.39
C ASN A 42 1.16 -4.64 -11.36
N GLY A 43 2.44 -4.52 -11.02
CA GLY A 43 3.08 -5.30 -9.97
C GLY A 43 2.39 -5.17 -8.61
N PHE A 44 1.87 -4.00 -8.25
CA PHE A 44 1.13 -3.81 -6.99
C PHE A 44 -0.15 -4.63 -6.92
N HIS A 45 -0.85 -4.92 -8.03
CA HIS A 45 -2.00 -5.85 -8.01
C HIS A 45 -1.59 -7.27 -7.55
N LEU A 46 -0.31 -7.62 -7.66
CA LEU A 46 0.23 -8.91 -7.21
C LEU A 46 0.67 -8.89 -5.74
N LEU A 47 1.08 -7.71 -5.23
CA LEU A 47 1.66 -7.56 -3.90
C LEU A 47 0.61 -7.19 -2.85
N LEU A 48 -0.22 -6.20 -3.16
CA LEU A 48 -1.19 -5.60 -2.25
C LEU A 48 -2.16 -6.63 -1.67
N PRO A 49 -2.80 -7.53 -2.46
CA PRO A 49 -3.80 -8.42 -1.90
C PRO A 49 -3.29 -9.30 -0.76
N ALA A 50 -2.09 -9.86 -0.90
CA ALA A 50 -1.49 -10.69 0.15
C ALA A 50 -1.01 -9.85 1.34
N GLY A 51 -0.41 -8.68 1.06
CA GLY A 51 0.03 -7.72 2.08
C GLY A 51 -1.12 -7.21 2.96
N GLU A 52 -2.20 -6.73 2.36
CA GLU A 52 -3.35 -6.15 3.06
C GLU A 52 -4.13 -7.21 3.84
N ARG A 53 -4.22 -8.45 3.32
CA ARG A 53 -4.72 -9.60 4.11
C ARG A 53 -3.85 -9.85 5.34
N PHE A 54 -2.53 -9.71 5.22
CA PHE A 54 -1.61 -9.81 6.35
C PHE A 54 -1.82 -8.64 7.33
N PHE A 55 -2.01 -7.41 6.85
CA PHE A 55 -2.30 -6.23 7.70
C PHE A 55 -3.58 -6.46 8.52
N CYS A 56 -4.66 -6.85 7.85
CA CYS A 56 -5.95 -7.17 8.49
C CYS A 56 -5.79 -8.23 9.60
N ARG A 57 -5.04 -9.31 9.35
CA ARG A 57 -4.80 -10.36 10.36
C ARG A 57 -4.03 -9.83 11.55
N VAL A 58 -2.95 -9.09 11.32
CA VAL A 58 -2.11 -8.52 12.39
C VAL A 58 -2.90 -7.51 13.23
N PHE A 59 -3.69 -6.65 12.60
CA PHE A 59 -4.44 -5.61 13.30
C PHE A 59 -5.62 -6.22 14.07
N ALA A 60 -6.30 -7.22 13.52
CA ALA A 60 -7.32 -7.98 14.24
C ALA A 60 -6.76 -8.65 15.51
N GLN A 61 -5.52 -9.15 15.47
CA GLN A 61 -4.85 -9.69 16.67
C GLN A 61 -4.50 -8.59 17.69
N ALA A 62 -4.25 -7.37 17.24
CA ALA A 62 -3.92 -6.23 18.09
C ALA A 62 -5.14 -5.56 18.73
N LEU A 63 -6.34 -5.65 18.13
CA LEU A 63 -7.58 -5.03 18.63
C LEU A 63 -7.83 -5.25 20.14
N PRO A 64 -7.68 -6.46 20.73
CA PRO A 64 -7.92 -6.66 22.16
C PRO A 64 -6.91 -5.94 23.07
N LEU A 65 -5.79 -5.47 22.54
CA LEU A 65 -4.73 -4.78 23.28
C LEU A 65 -4.89 -3.25 23.27
N ILE A 66 -5.78 -2.72 22.44
CA ILE A 66 -6.02 -1.28 22.31
C ILE A 66 -6.86 -0.80 23.50
N THR A 67 -6.38 0.23 24.21
CA THR A 67 -7.09 0.80 25.36
C THR A 67 -7.77 2.14 25.06
N ASP A 68 -7.47 2.71 23.89
CA ASP A 68 -8.05 3.94 23.39
C ASP A 68 -9.20 3.60 22.43
N ASP A 69 -10.42 3.96 22.80
CA ASP A 69 -11.63 3.66 22.03
C ASP A 69 -11.61 4.34 20.66
N GLU A 70 -11.02 5.52 20.58
CA GLU A 70 -10.86 6.25 19.33
C GLU A 70 -9.92 5.47 18.39
N LEU A 71 -8.71 5.12 18.85
CA LEU A 71 -7.77 4.33 18.07
C LEU A 71 -8.34 2.96 17.66
N ARG A 72 -9.16 2.34 18.52
CA ARG A 72 -9.86 1.10 18.21
C ARG A 72 -10.77 1.27 17.00
N GLU A 73 -11.60 2.31 16.97
CA GLU A 73 -12.49 2.60 15.84
C GLU A 73 -11.72 2.82 14.53
N ASP A 74 -10.58 3.52 14.58
CA ASP A 74 -9.72 3.73 13.42
C ASP A 74 -9.12 2.43 12.90
N VAL A 75 -8.62 1.58 13.80
CA VAL A 75 -8.07 0.26 13.43
C VAL A 75 -9.15 -0.63 12.82
N GLU A 76 -10.38 -0.59 13.32
CA GLU A 76 -11.50 -1.29 12.70
C GLU A 76 -11.86 -0.71 11.32
N GLY A 77 -11.78 0.61 11.15
CA GLY A 77 -11.96 1.30 9.87
C GLY A 77 -10.92 0.88 8.84
N PHE A 78 -9.66 0.92 9.22
CA PHE A 78 -8.52 0.43 8.44
C PHE A 78 -8.74 -1.02 7.98
N ILE A 79 -9.07 -1.94 8.89
CA ILE A 79 -9.32 -3.35 8.53
C ILE A 79 -10.44 -3.48 7.48
N ARG A 80 -11.49 -2.64 7.55
CA ARG A 80 -12.57 -2.64 6.57
C ARG A 80 -12.11 -2.15 5.20
N GLN A 81 -11.37 -1.04 5.14
CA GLN A 81 -10.83 -0.50 3.88
C GLN A 81 -9.87 -1.49 3.22
N GLU A 82 -8.91 -2.01 3.98
CA GLU A 82 -7.91 -2.96 3.46
C GLU A 82 -8.50 -4.27 2.94
N ALA A 83 -9.56 -4.78 3.58
CA ALA A 83 -10.26 -5.94 3.08
C ALA A 83 -10.92 -5.67 1.71
N ILE A 84 -11.37 -4.43 1.48
CA ILE A 84 -11.94 -4.01 0.20
C ILE A 84 -10.83 -3.76 -0.82
N HIS A 85 -9.74 -3.06 -0.47
CA HIS A 85 -8.55 -2.88 -1.29
C HIS A 85 -8.07 -4.22 -1.86
N SER A 86 -7.88 -5.20 -0.97
CA SER A 86 -7.33 -6.51 -1.33
C SER A 86 -8.20 -7.21 -2.36
N ARG A 87 -9.52 -7.11 -2.20
CA ARG A 87 -10.48 -7.68 -3.14
C ARG A 87 -10.43 -6.97 -4.50
N GLN A 88 -10.37 -5.64 -4.53
CA GLN A 88 -10.36 -4.92 -5.81
C GLN A 88 -9.04 -5.10 -6.56
N HIS A 89 -7.90 -5.11 -5.86
CA HIS A 89 -6.61 -5.43 -6.48
C HIS A 89 -6.55 -6.88 -6.96
N THR A 90 -7.20 -7.83 -6.27
CA THR A 90 -7.36 -9.21 -6.77
C THR A 90 -8.21 -9.24 -8.05
N ASN A 91 -9.34 -8.52 -8.08
CA ASN A 91 -10.18 -8.44 -9.27
C ASN A 91 -9.45 -7.83 -10.48
N ALA A 92 -8.59 -6.83 -10.23
CA ALA A 92 -7.78 -6.20 -11.26
C ALA A 92 -6.77 -7.18 -11.91
N GLN A 93 -6.39 -8.27 -11.24
CA GLN A 93 -5.51 -9.29 -11.84
C GLN A 93 -6.09 -9.91 -13.13
N VAL A 94 -7.42 -9.85 -13.33
CA VAL A 94 -8.10 -10.40 -14.51
C VAL A 94 -7.56 -9.88 -15.83
N TYR A 95 -7.13 -8.61 -15.92
CA TYR A 95 -6.58 -8.10 -17.19
C TYR A 95 -5.15 -8.59 -17.42
N LEU A 96 -4.38 -8.94 -16.38
CA LEU A 96 -3.08 -9.60 -16.54
C LEU A 96 -3.30 -11.02 -17.08
N ASP A 97 -4.24 -11.76 -16.50
CA ASP A 97 -4.63 -13.11 -16.97
C ASP A 97 -5.12 -13.10 -18.41
N ARG A 98 -6.01 -12.16 -18.77
CA ARG A 98 -6.53 -12.01 -20.14
C ARG A 98 -5.43 -11.76 -21.16
N ASN A 99 -4.38 -11.04 -20.78
CA ASN A 99 -3.22 -10.78 -21.62
C ASN A 99 -2.17 -11.91 -21.57
N GLY A 100 -2.47 -13.03 -20.90
CA GLY A 100 -1.63 -14.23 -20.88
C GLY A 100 -0.43 -14.17 -19.94
N TYR A 101 -0.37 -13.18 -19.03
CA TYR A 101 0.74 -13.03 -18.10
C TYR A 101 0.67 -14.07 -16.99
N LYS A 102 1.82 -14.66 -16.64
CA LYS A 102 1.97 -15.62 -15.54
C LYS A 102 2.72 -14.98 -14.39
N TYR A 103 2.12 -15.00 -13.20
CA TYR A 103 2.66 -14.31 -12.02
C TYR A 103 2.48 -15.09 -10.71
N ASP A 104 2.05 -16.35 -10.79
CA ASP A 104 1.84 -17.21 -9.61
C ASP A 104 3.08 -17.30 -8.72
N ASP A 105 4.27 -17.28 -9.33
CA ASP A 105 5.55 -17.27 -8.62
C ASP A 105 5.75 -16.01 -7.75
N VAL A 106 5.27 -14.85 -8.22
CA VAL A 106 5.33 -13.58 -7.46
C VAL A 106 4.39 -13.67 -6.26
N ILE A 107 3.13 -14.06 -6.50
CA ILE A 107 2.11 -14.22 -5.45
C ILE A 107 2.62 -15.21 -4.39
N SER A 108 3.13 -16.36 -4.82
CA SER A 108 3.67 -17.40 -3.93
C SER A 108 4.82 -16.91 -3.05
N ARG A 109 5.71 -16.04 -3.57
CA ARG A 109 6.78 -15.44 -2.76
C ARG A 109 6.25 -14.50 -1.69
N VAL A 110 5.23 -13.70 -2.02
CA VAL A 110 4.61 -12.75 -1.07
C VAL A 110 3.80 -13.49 -0.01
N ASP A 111 3.01 -14.48 -0.41
CA ASP A 111 2.26 -15.34 0.51
C ASP A 111 3.23 -16.10 1.44
N TRP A 112 4.32 -16.64 0.90
CA TRP A 112 5.35 -17.28 1.73
C TRP A 112 5.97 -16.33 2.75
N LEU A 113 6.29 -15.09 2.37
CA LEU A 113 6.79 -14.09 3.32
C LEU A 113 5.75 -13.82 4.42
N SER A 114 4.51 -13.54 4.03
CA SER A 114 3.42 -13.19 4.95
C SER A 114 3.02 -14.32 5.90
N GLU A 115 3.08 -15.57 5.45
CA GLU A 115 2.62 -16.72 6.22
C GLU A 115 3.76 -17.43 6.96
N GLN A 116 4.92 -17.60 6.33
CA GLN A 116 6.02 -18.41 6.87
C GLN A 116 7.05 -17.56 7.59
N VAL A 117 7.27 -16.31 7.19
CA VAL A 117 8.29 -15.43 7.80
C VAL A 117 7.66 -14.46 8.78
N LEU A 118 6.50 -13.90 8.43
CA LEU A 118 5.78 -12.90 9.24
C LEU A 118 4.54 -13.49 9.95
N GLY A 119 4.27 -14.78 9.78
CA GLY A 119 3.14 -15.45 10.42
C GLY A 119 3.28 -15.59 11.94
N ASP A 120 2.27 -16.19 12.57
CA ASP A 120 2.20 -16.36 14.03
C ASP A 120 3.28 -17.29 14.61
N ALA A 121 3.88 -18.12 13.76
CA ALA A 121 4.98 -19.02 14.09
C ALA A 121 6.02 -19.01 12.96
N PRO A 122 6.90 -18.00 12.89
CA PRO A 122 7.84 -17.83 11.80
C PRO A 122 8.76 -19.05 11.71
N PHE A 123 8.85 -19.65 10.52
CA PHE A 123 9.57 -20.90 10.25
C PHE A 123 9.19 -22.08 11.17
N GLY A 124 7.98 -22.07 11.73
CA GLY A 124 7.52 -23.07 12.70
C GLY A 124 8.23 -22.97 14.07
N ILE A 125 8.94 -21.86 14.34
CA ILE A 125 9.70 -21.67 15.57
C ILE A 125 8.72 -21.49 16.74
N ARG A 126 8.62 -22.54 17.56
CA ARG A 126 7.72 -22.62 18.71
C ARG A 126 8.10 -21.73 19.88
N TYR A 127 9.21 -20.99 19.89
CA TYR A 127 9.62 -20.14 21.04
C TYR A 127 8.63 -18.99 21.34
N LEU A 128 7.75 -18.64 20.40
CA LEU A 128 6.62 -17.73 20.58
C LEU A 128 5.48 -18.32 21.45
N LYS A 129 5.75 -19.19 22.43
CA LYS A 129 4.68 -19.77 23.29
C LYS A 129 4.30 -18.87 24.45
N ASN A 130 5.25 -18.12 25.02
CA ASN A 130 4.97 -17.30 26.19
C ASN A 130 4.32 -15.97 25.75
N ARG A 131 3.54 -15.36 26.65
CA ARG A 131 2.77 -14.15 26.34
C ARG A 131 3.68 -13.00 25.89
N TYR A 132 4.80 -12.77 26.58
CA TYR A 132 5.72 -11.68 26.28
C TYR A 132 6.32 -11.77 24.86
N THR A 133 6.72 -12.96 24.41
CA THR A 133 7.30 -13.13 23.08
C THR A 133 6.26 -13.02 21.97
N LYS A 134 5.02 -13.44 22.24
CA LYS A 134 3.89 -13.21 21.34
C LYS A 134 3.55 -11.74 21.19
N ASP A 135 3.42 -11.04 22.32
CA ASP A 135 3.08 -9.61 22.33
C ASP A 135 4.20 -8.81 21.64
N PHE A 136 5.46 -9.10 21.94
CA PHE A 136 6.61 -8.49 21.24
C PHE A 136 6.61 -8.75 19.74
N TRP A 137 6.34 -9.99 19.32
CA TRP A 137 6.28 -10.34 17.89
C TRP A 137 5.10 -9.68 17.18
N LEU A 138 3.94 -9.59 17.83
CA LEU A 138 2.79 -8.86 17.32
C LEU A 138 3.11 -7.37 17.15
N THR A 139 3.68 -6.73 18.17
CA THR A 139 4.14 -5.33 18.11
C THR A 139 5.15 -5.10 16.99
N ALA A 140 6.10 -6.02 16.78
CA ALA A 140 7.05 -5.94 15.68
C ALA A 140 6.38 -6.04 14.31
N ARG A 141 5.37 -6.91 14.16
CA ARG A 141 4.59 -7.02 12.91
C ARG A 141 3.76 -5.77 12.65
N VAL A 142 3.10 -5.22 13.68
CA VAL A 142 2.40 -3.93 13.57
C VAL A 142 3.37 -2.83 13.12
N GLY A 143 4.59 -2.78 13.68
CA GLY A 143 5.59 -1.81 13.25
C GLY A 143 6.14 -2.03 11.83
N LEU A 144 6.14 -3.27 11.32
CA LEU A 144 6.41 -3.53 9.90
C LEU A 144 5.29 -3.01 9.00
N VAL A 145 4.03 -3.23 9.39
CA VAL A 145 2.87 -2.65 8.69
C VAL A 145 2.99 -1.14 8.67
N ALA A 146 3.25 -0.48 9.82
CA ALA A 146 3.43 0.96 9.89
C ALA A 146 4.54 1.49 8.96
N ALA A 147 5.63 0.75 8.77
CA ALA A 147 6.70 1.13 7.86
C ALA A 147 6.31 0.97 6.38
N ILE A 148 5.48 -0.03 6.04
CA ILE A 148 4.95 -0.23 4.68
C ILE A 148 3.88 0.82 4.37
N GLU A 149 2.96 1.04 5.30
CA GLU A 149 1.89 2.05 5.23
C GLU A 149 2.44 3.48 5.09
N HIS A 150 3.63 3.75 5.63
CA HIS A 150 4.29 5.02 5.35
C HIS A 150 4.57 5.22 3.85
N PHE A 151 4.92 4.16 3.11
CA PHE A 151 5.15 4.26 1.67
C PHE A 151 3.85 4.37 0.87
N THR A 152 2.78 3.67 1.27
CA THR A 152 1.47 3.77 0.61
C THR A 152 0.83 5.13 0.89
N GLY A 153 0.90 5.65 2.12
CA GLY A 153 0.42 6.98 2.49
C GLY A 153 1.13 8.12 1.75
N VAL A 154 2.47 8.12 1.66
CA VAL A 154 3.19 9.14 0.85
C VAL A 154 2.97 8.96 -0.66
N GLY A 155 2.79 7.72 -1.11
CA GLY A 155 2.35 7.41 -2.48
C GLY A 155 0.94 7.93 -2.74
N GLY A 156 0.10 7.89 -1.72
CA GLY A 156 -1.24 8.43 -1.62
C GLY A 156 -1.27 9.90 -1.96
N GLN A 157 -0.55 10.69 -1.16
CA GLN A 157 -0.44 12.12 -1.39
C GLN A 157 0.18 12.44 -2.77
N TRP A 158 1.23 11.70 -3.16
CA TRP A 158 1.83 11.87 -4.49
C TRP A 158 0.82 11.65 -5.63
N ALA A 159 -0.08 10.66 -5.51
CA ALA A 159 -1.10 10.38 -6.50
C ALA A 159 -2.25 11.41 -6.50
N MET A 160 -2.58 11.97 -5.33
CA MET A 160 -3.56 13.07 -5.25
C MET A 160 -3.05 14.32 -5.98
N ASP A 161 -1.76 14.60 -5.90
CA ASP A 161 -1.10 15.71 -6.60
C ASP A 161 -0.77 15.41 -8.07
N ASN A 162 -0.91 14.16 -8.51
CA ASN A 162 -0.57 13.73 -9.85
C ASN A 162 -1.72 14.00 -10.83
N GLU A 163 -1.46 14.77 -11.90
CA GLU A 163 -2.40 14.98 -13.00
C GLU A 163 -2.09 14.17 -14.28
N SER A 164 -0.95 13.48 -14.34
CA SER A 164 -0.51 12.73 -15.53
C SER A 164 -1.40 11.52 -15.79
N TRP A 165 -1.87 10.88 -14.72
CA TRP A 165 -2.72 9.69 -14.80
C TRP A 165 -4.06 10.00 -15.49
N GLU A 166 -4.75 11.08 -15.14
CA GLU A 166 -5.99 11.47 -15.80
C GLU A 166 -5.82 11.84 -17.28
N LYS A 167 -4.62 12.31 -17.67
CA LYS A 167 -4.33 12.72 -19.04
C LYS A 167 -3.98 11.55 -19.96
N ASN A 168 -3.36 10.51 -19.40
CA ASN A 168 -2.68 9.47 -20.20
C ASN A 168 -3.05 8.03 -19.80
N GLY A 169 -3.85 7.85 -18.75
CA GLY A 169 -4.20 6.55 -18.17
C GLY A 169 -5.56 6.01 -18.59
N ASP A 170 -5.74 4.70 -18.50
CA ASP A 170 -7.06 4.05 -18.54
C ASP A 170 -7.92 4.53 -17.36
N ALA A 171 -9.13 5.01 -17.65
CA ALA A 171 -9.97 5.65 -16.64
C ALA A 171 -10.32 4.73 -15.45
N THR A 172 -10.56 3.43 -15.70
CA THR A 172 -10.88 2.46 -14.65
C THR A 172 -9.68 2.23 -13.73
N ILE A 173 -8.49 2.01 -14.29
CA ILE A 173 -7.29 1.76 -13.46
C ILE A 173 -6.86 3.02 -12.71
N VAL A 174 -6.98 4.20 -13.34
CA VAL A 174 -6.70 5.47 -12.66
C VAL A 174 -7.64 5.67 -11.48
N ASP A 175 -8.93 5.39 -11.63
CA ASP A 175 -9.90 5.46 -10.53
C ASP A 175 -9.59 4.44 -9.43
N LEU A 176 -9.27 3.19 -9.78
CA LEU A 176 -8.87 2.17 -8.80
C LEU A 176 -7.69 2.63 -7.95
N TYR A 177 -6.62 3.10 -8.59
CA TYR A 177 -5.44 3.56 -7.86
C TYR A 177 -5.74 4.82 -7.05
N LYS A 178 -6.40 5.83 -7.61
CA LYS A 178 -6.67 7.07 -6.87
C LYS A 178 -7.68 6.87 -5.74
N TRP A 179 -8.66 5.98 -5.88
CA TRP A 179 -9.56 5.60 -4.79
C TRP A 179 -8.75 4.97 -3.66
N HIS A 180 -8.01 3.89 -3.93
CA HIS A 180 -7.20 3.21 -2.92
C HIS A 180 -6.22 4.20 -2.28
N LEU A 181 -5.42 4.89 -3.09
CA LEU A 181 -4.40 5.84 -2.61
C LEU A 181 -4.99 7.06 -1.87
N ALA A 182 -6.26 7.41 -2.09
CA ALA A 182 -6.94 8.40 -1.26
C ALA A 182 -7.33 7.82 0.11
N GLU A 183 -7.79 6.57 0.19
CA GLU A 183 -8.01 5.87 1.47
C GLU A 183 -6.67 5.70 2.23
N GLU A 184 -5.56 5.46 1.52
CA GLU A 184 -4.20 5.46 2.11
C GLU A 184 -3.81 6.78 2.77
N VAL A 185 -4.25 7.91 2.20
CA VAL A 185 -4.09 9.22 2.85
C VAL A 185 -5.03 9.33 4.04
N GLU A 186 -6.30 8.93 3.93
CA GLU A 186 -7.30 9.01 4.99
C GLU A 186 -6.84 8.27 6.27
N HIS A 187 -6.27 7.07 6.14
CA HIS A 187 -5.85 6.23 7.26
C HIS A 187 -4.35 6.26 7.59
N ARG A 188 -3.58 7.18 6.99
CA ARG A 188 -2.10 7.22 7.06
C ARG A 188 -1.48 7.18 8.46
N THR A 189 -2.22 7.55 9.51
CA THR A 189 -1.70 7.56 10.89
C THR A 189 -1.99 6.26 11.64
N VAL A 190 -3.00 5.48 11.24
CA VAL A 190 -3.56 4.38 12.04
C VAL A 190 -2.49 3.34 12.42
N ALA A 191 -1.70 2.89 11.45
CA ALA A 191 -0.66 1.90 11.69
C ALA A 191 0.45 2.42 12.61
N PHE A 192 0.82 3.70 12.48
CA PHE A 192 1.83 4.35 13.30
C PHE A 192 1.34 4.52 14.74
N ASP A 193 0.09 5.00 14.90
CA ASP A 193 -0.53 5.25 16.19
C ASP A 193 -0.77 3.95 16.94
N LEU A 194 -1.20 2.89 16.25
CA LEU A 194 -1.30 1.54 16.80
C LEU A 194 0.08 1.02 17.24
N PHE A 195 1.12 1.21 16.43
CA PHE A 195 2.46 0.77 16.81
C PHE A 195 2.99 1.52 18.04
N GLU A 196 2.78 2.82 18.11
CA GLU A 196 3.16 3.64 19.26
C GLU A 196 2.38 3.21 20.51
N HIS A 197 1.07 2.98 20.39
CA HIS A 197 0.19 2.54 21.48
C HIS A 197 0.64 1.21 22.10
N LEU A 198 1.10 0.27 21.28
CA LEU A 198 1.56 -1.05 21.74
C LEU A 198 2.97 -1.02 22.36
N CYS A 199 3.73 0.06 22.16
CA CYS A 199 5.08 0.18 22.67
C CYS A 199 5.08 0.73 24.11
N THR A 200 5.87 0.11 24.98
CA THR A 200 5.91 0.45 26.42
C THR A 200 6.64 1.75 26.75
N THR A 201 7.55 2.19 25.87
CA THR A 201 8.35 3.40 26.07
C THR A 201 8.54 4.15 24.76
N LYS A 202 8.62 5.49 24.83
CA LYS A 202 8.90 6.33 23.66
C LYS A 202 10.26 6.03 23.01
N LEU A 203 11.28 5.71 23.81
CA LEU A 203 12.59 5.30 23.28
C LEU A 203 12.52 3.95 22.55
N GLY A 204 11.82 2.97 23.13
CA GLY A 204 11.59 1.68 22.49
C GLY A 204 10.85 1.81 21.17
N PHE A 205 9.76 2.58 21.15
CA PHE A 205 9.04 2.93 19.93
C PHE A 205 9.97 3.55 18.87
N TYR A 206 10.72 4.60 19.23
CA TYR A 206 11.63 5.27 18.31
C TYR A 206 12.71 4.32 17.75
N VAL A 207 13.38 3.53 18.59
CA VAL A 207 14.43 2.63 18.11
C VAL A 207 13.85 1.52 17.24
N SER A 208 12.75 0.91 17.68
CA SER A 208 12.11 -0.18 16.95
C SER A 208 11.57 0.27 15.59
N ARG A 209 10.94 1.46 15.49
CA ARG A 209 10.46 1.96 14.19
C ARG A 209 11.60 2.25 13.21
N GLN A 210 12.78 2.64 13.68
CA GLN A 210 13.96 2.78 12.79
C GLN A 210 14.46 1.42 12.30
N ALA A 211 14.56 0.44 13.20
CA ALA A 211 15.00 -0.91 12.84
C ALA A 211 14.05 -1.59 11.86
N LEU A 212 12.73 -1.47 12.10
CA LEU A 212 11.70 -2.05 11.25
C LEU A 212 11.62 -1.36 9.90
N MET A 213 11.75 -0.03 9.82
CA MET A 213 11.86 0.69 8.55
C MET A 213 13.09 0.25 7.73
N ALA A 214 14.23 0.02 8.39
CA ALA A 214 15.45 -0.48 7.73
C ALA A 214 15.30 -1.92 7.18
N ILE A 215 14.37 -2.71 7.73
CA ILE A 215 14.00 -4.05 7.22
C ILE A 215 12.94 -3.95 6.12
N ALA A 216 11.90 -3.15 6.35
CA ALA A 216 10.77 -3.02 5.44
C ALA A 216 11.15 -2.36 4.11
N SER A 217 11.97 -1.29 4.13
CA SER A 217 12.29 -0.53 2.90
C SER A 217 12.98 -1.40 1.84
N PRO A 218 14.06 -2.15 2.14
CA PRO A 218 14.69 -3.01 1.13
C PRO A 218 13.75 -4.09 0.60
N LEU A 219 12.90 -4.67 1.44
CA LEU A 219 11.91 -5.67 1.03
C LEU A 219 10.86 -5.05 0.11
N PHE A 220 10.33 -3.88 0.47
CA PHE A 220 9.38 -3.12 -0.35
C PHE A 220 9.91 -2.89 -1.77
N PHE A 221 11.13 -2.35 -1.90
CA PHE A 221 11.77 -2.16 -3.20
C PHE A 221 12.07 -3.46 -3.93
N TYR A 222 12.48 -4.51 -3.21
CA TYR A 222 12.74 -5.82 -3.79
C TYR A 222 11.48 -6.40 -4.43
N PHE A 223 10.35 -6.45 -3.71
CA PHE A 223 9.13 -7.06 -4.21
C PHE A 223 8.50 -6.28 -5.37
N ILE A 224 8.48 -4.94 -5.32
CA ILE A 224 7.97 -4.12 -6.45
C ILE A 224 8.80 -4.37 -7.70
N LEU A 225 10.13 -4.35 -7.58
CA LEU A 225 11.01 -4.54 -8.72
C LEU A 225 11.03 -5.98 -9.20
N ASP A 226 10.86 -6.97 -8.32
CA ASP A 226 10.70 -8.37 -8.70
C ASP A 226 9.41 -8.62 -9.49
N ALA A 227 8.29 -8.08 -9.02
CA ALA A 227 7.02 -8.12 -9.74
C ALA A 227 7.13 -7.47 -11.13
N PHE A 228 7.71 -6.26 -11.20
CA PHE A 228 8.00 -5.59 -12.46
C PHE A 228 8.83 -6.47 -13.40
N ARG A 229 9.90 -7.11 -12.90
CA ARG A 229 10.77 -7.96 -13.73
C ARG A 229 10.04 -9.16 -14.29
N VAL A 230 9.16 -9.78 -13.51
CA VAL A 230 8.35 -10.92 -13.97
C VAL A 230 7.42 -10.47 -15.10
N LEU A 231 6.73 -9.34 -14.94
CA LEU A 231 5.83 -8.82 -15.97
C LEU A 231 6.60 -8.35 -17.22
N ALA A 232 7.67 -7.56 -17.05
CA ALA A 232 8.42 -6.96 -18.15
C ALA A 232 9.09 -7.99 -19.10
N LYS A 233 9.34 -9.21 -18.63
CA LYS A 233 9.94 -10.29 -19.43
C LYS A 233 8.97 -11.02 -20.35
N GLN A 234 7.66 -10.86 -20.16
CA GLN A 234 6.66 -11.71 -20.81
C GLN A 234 6.02 -11.10 -22.06
N GLY A 235 5.91 -9.77 -22.14
CA GLY A 235 5.30 -9.09 -23.28
C GLY A 235 6.20 -9.00 -24.51
N ASP A 236 5.65 -8.56 -25.65
CA ASP A 236 6.36 -8.48 -26.94
C ASP A 236 7.38 -7.33 -27.04
N ASP A 237 7.38 -6.41 -26.07
CA ASP A 237 8.30 -5.27 -26.05
C ASP A 237 9.72 -5.73 -25.67
N LYS A 238 10.58 -5.87 -26.69
CA LYS A 238 12.01 -6.23 -26.51
C LYS A 238 12.79 -5.26 -25.62
N SER A 239 12.38 -3.99 -25.53
CA SER A 239 13.03 -3.03 -24.64
C SER A 239 12.68 -3.34 -23.17
N MET A 240 11.42 -3.68 -22.88
CA MET A 240 10.98 -4.11 -21.55
C MET A 240 11.60 -5.44 -21.15
N GLN A 241 11.69 -6.41 -22.06
CA GLN A 241 12.35 -7.68 -21.78
C GLN A 241 13.83 -7.49 -21.37
N LYS A 242 14.56 -6.64 -22.10
CA LYS A 242 15.96 -6.29 -21.78
C LYS A 242 16.06 -5.60 -20.41
N LEU A 243 15.10 -4.73 -20.09
CA LEU A 243 15.06 -4.03 -18.81
C LEU A 243 14.76 -4.98 -17.64
N GLY A 244 13.78 -5.89 -17.79
CA GLY A 244 13.45 -6.91 -16.80
C GLY A 244 14.59 -7.89 -16.51
N ALA A 245 15.61 -7.98 -17.39
CA ALA A 245 16.84 -8.74 -17.14
C ALA A 245 17.89 -7.99 -16.30
N LYS A 246 17.79 -6.66 -16.13
CA LYS A 246 18.79 -5.83 -15.42
C LYS A 246 18.76 -6.01 -13.91
N HIS A 247 19.88 -5.77 -13.24
CA HIS A 247 19.98 -5.86 -11.77
C HIS A 247 19.18 -4.74 -11.06
N ILE A 248 18.83 -4.94 -9.78
CA ILE A 248 17.94 -4.04 -9.02
C ILE A 248 18.41 -2.58 -8.99
N LEU A 249 19.72 -2.33 -8.83
CA LEU A 249 20.27 -0.97 -8.82
C LEU A 249 20.04 -0.22 -10.15
N HIS A 250 20.05 -0.94 -11.27
CA HIS A 250 19.73 -0.36 -12.57
C HIS A 250 18.24 -0.02 -12.68
N LEU A 251 17.37 -0.87 -12.13
CA LEU A 251 15.93 -0.62 -12.09
C LEU A 251 15.57 0.54 -11.18
N LEU A 252 16.25 0.72 -10.04
CA LEU A 252 16.10 1.91 -9.20
C LEU A 252 16.52 3.20 -9.93
N ALA A 253 17.64 3.14 -10.68
CA ALA A 253 18.05 4.25 -11.52
C ALA A 253 17.04 4.52 -12.65
N GLU A 254 16.41 3.49 -13.19
CA GLU A 254 15.36 3.65 -14.20
C GLU A 254 14.06 4.22 -13.61
N LEU A 255 13.66 3.79 -12.41
CA LEU A 255 12.54 4.36 -11.67
C LEU A 255 12.74 5.86 -11.45
N GLU A 256 13.95 6.28 -11.06
CA GLU A 256 14.32 7.70 -10.95
C GLU A 256 14.20 8.45 -12.28
N ARG A 257 14.69 7.87 -13.39
CA ARG A 257 14.64 8.51 -14.71
C ARG A 257 13.22 8.62 -15.25
N VAL A 258 12.46 7.53 -15.20
CA VAL A 258 11.09 7.47 -15.73
C VAL A 258 10.18 8.35 -14.88
N GLY A 259 10.24 8.27 -13.55
CA GLY A 259 9.45 9.13 -12.67
C GLY A 259 9.68 10.62 -12.91
N LYS A 260 10.93 11.04 -13.17
CA LYS A 260 11.26 12.43 -13.56
C LYS A 260 10.70 12.83 -14.93
N ARG A 261 10.68 11.89 -15.89
CA ARG A 261 10.31 12.15 -17.28
C ARG A 261 8.79 12.16 -17.47
N THR A 262 8.10 11.17 -16.90
CA THR A 262 6.69 10.90 -17.19
C THR A 262 5.76 11.28 -16.06
N GLN A 263 6.28 11.40 -14.83
CA GLN A 263 5.48 11.66 -13.62
C GLN A 263 4.40 10.60 -13.38
N ASN A 264 4.54 9.40 -13.96
CA ASN A 264 3.58 8.31 -13.80
C ASN A 264 3.89 7.38 -12.63
N VAL A 265 5.08 7.50 -12.03
CA VAL A 265 5.50 6.80 -10.81
C VAL A 265 6.33 7.76 -9.95
N PRO A 266 6.32 7.60 -8.61
CA PRO A 266 7.21 8.37 -7.75
C PRO A 266 8.67 8.04 -8.06
N THR A 267 9.54 9.04 -7.93
CA THR A 267 10.97 8.83 -8.13
C THR A 267 11.56 8.04 -6.96
N PHE A 268 12.65 7.30 -7.19
CA PHE A 268 13.35 6.63 -6.08
C PHE A 268 13.82 7.64 -5.03
N SER A 269 14.31 8.80 -5.46
CA SER A 269 14.71 9.89 -4.56
C SER A 269 13.55 10.46 -3.73
N PHE A 270 12.33 10.48 -4.25
CA PHE A 270 11.13 10.88 -3.49
C PHE A 270 10.89 9.90 -2.33
N LEU A 271 10.91 8.59 -2.61
CA LEU A 271 10.70 7.56 -1.60
C LEU A 271 11.80 7.56 -0.54
N VAL A 272 13.07 7.73 -0.93
CA VAL A 272 14.18 7.87 0.03
C VAL A 272 14.01 9.10 0.92
N ARG A 273 13.56 10.24 0.38
CA ARG A 273 13.29 11.44 1.20
C ARG A 273 12.15 11.21 2.19
N ALA A 274 11.12 10.45 1.83
CA ALA A 274 10.07 10.03 2.76
C ALA A 274 10.65 9.18 3.90
N SER A 275 11.54 8.24 3.61
CA SER A 275 12.23 7.46 4.66
C SER A 275 13.15 8.32 5.53
N ILE A 276 13.74 9.40 5.00
CA ILE A 276 14.55 10.33 5.80
C ILE A 276 13.66 11.11 6.79
N ARG A 277 12.48 11.58 6.37
CA ARG A 277 11.53 12.26 7.27
C ARG A 277 11.11 11.36 8.43
N TRP A 278 10.88 10.06 8.15
CA TRP A 278 10.58 9.05 9.17
C TRP A 278 11.63 9.02 10.30
N VAL A 279 12.91 9.30 10.04
CA VAL A 279 13.98 9.26 11.07
C VAL A 279 13.79 10.31 12.17
N ASN A 280 13.10 11.42 11.91
CA ASN A 280 12.92 12.48 12.89
C ASN A 280 12.21 11.95 14.16
N PRO A 281 12.74 12.16 15.39
CA PRO A 281 12.10 11.68 16.62
C PRO A 281 10.71 12.28 16.92
N PHE A 282 10.37 13.39 16.28
CA PHE A 282 9.05 14.05 16.35
C PHE A 282 8.20 13.81 15.10
N PHE A 283 8.59 12.84 14.27
CA PHE A 283 7.85 12.47 13.07
C PHE A 283 6.45 11.93 13.43
N HIS A 284 5.45 12.33 12.65
CA HIS A 284 4.10 11.77 12.67
C HIS A 284 3.53 11.76 11.24
N PRO A 285 2.92 10.66 10.74
CA PRO A 285 2.40 10.57 9.37
C PRO A 285 1.27 11.55 9.04
N LEU A 286 0.65 12.17 10.05
CA LEU A 286 -0.40 13.17 9.86
C LEU A 286 0.00 14.26 8.85
N HIS A 287 1.28 14.63 8.81
CA HIS A 287 1.80 15.68 7.92
C HIS A 287 2.26 15.17 6.55
N GLU A 288 2.07 13.88 6.24
CA GLU A 288 2.45 13.27 4.96
C GLU A 288 1.33 13.31 3.91
N GLY A 289 0.16 13.87 4.25
CA GLY A 289 -0.92 14.05 3.28
C GLY A 289 -2.01 15.03 3.73
N ASP A 290 -2.85 15.43 2.78
CA ASP A 290 -4.03 16.28 2.96
C ASP A 290 -5.29 15.41 2.97
N THR A 291 -5.89 15.24 4.16
CA THR A 291 -7.11 14.45 4.31
C THR A 291 -8.23 15.02 3.45
N GLN A 292 -8.42 16.34 3.40
CA GLN A 292 -9.55 16.93 2.67
C GLN A 292 -9.44 16.67 1.17
N GLN A 293 -8.24 16.78 0.60
CA GLN A 293 -8.00 16.46 -0.81
C GLN A 293 -8.37 14.99 -1.13
N ALA A 294 -8.02 14.06 -0.24
CA ALA A 294 -8.38 12.65 -0.38
C ALA A 294 -9.90 12.46 -0.34
N LEU A 295 -10.60 13.07 0.62
CA LEU A 295 -12.07 13.00 0.69
C LEU A 295 -12.76 13.59 -0.52
N ASP A 296 -12.24 14.71 -1.02
CA ASP A 296 -12.78 15.36 -2.21
C ASP A 296 -12.66 14.44 -3.43
N TYR A 297 -11.62 13.61 -3.51
CA TYR A 297 -11.52 12.56 -4.52
C TYR A 297 -12.52 11.43 -4.26
N LEU A 298 -12.57 10.90 -3.05
CA LEU A 298 -13.44 9.78 -2.68
C LEU A 298 -14.92 10.10 -2.92
N ALA A 299 -15.35 11.34 -2.66
CA ALA A 299 -16.71 11.81 -2.89
C ALA A 299 -17.10 11.85 -4.38
N ARG A 300 -16.13 11.88 -5.29
CA ARG A 300 -16.35 11.96 -6.75
C ARG A 300 -15.81 10.74 -7.52
N SER A 301 -15.35 9.70 -6.83
CA SER A 301 -14.85 8.47 -7.48
C SER A 301 -15.97 7.83 -8.33
N PRO A 302 -15.75 7.64 -9.65
CA PRO A 302 -16.70 6.93 -10.50
C PRO A 302 -17.13 5.56 -9.96
N ALA A 303 -16.19 4.77 -9.42
CA ALA A 303 -16.47 3.45 -8.88
C ALA A 303 -17.35 3.49 -7.61
N ALA A 304 -17.18 4.50 -6.75
CA ALA A 304 -18.04 4.70 -5.59
C ALA A 304 -19.46 5.11 -6.00
N ILE A 305 -19.58 6.01 -6.98
CA ILE A 305 -20.87 6.45 -7.55
C ILE A 305 -21.59 5.27 -8.22
N ALA A 306 -20.86 4.45 -8.98
CA ALA A 306 -21.40 3.27 -9.65
C ALA A 306 -21.96 2.27 -8.63
N ALA A 307 -21.22 1.97 -7.56
CA ALA A 307 -21.66 1.05 -6.51
C ALA A 307 -22.86 1.56 -5.70
N ALA A 308 -23.03 2.88 -5.56
CA ALA A 308 -24.22 3.46 -4.91
C ALA A 308 -25.49 3.38 -5.78
N SER A 309 -25.32 3.18 -7.09
CA SER A 309 -26.41 3.15 -8.08
C SER A 309 -26.84 1.73 -8.48
N ALA A 310 -26.13 0.70 -8.01
CA ALA A 310 -26.34 -0.73 -8.31
C ALA A 310 -27.15 -1.43 -7.22
#